data_AF-Q7UKN6-F1
#
_entry.id   AF-Q7UKN6-F1
#
_cell.length_a   1.000
_cell.length_b   1.000
_cell.length_c   1.000
_cell.angle_alpha   90.00
_cell.angle_beta   90.00
_cell.angle_gamma   90.00
#
_symmetry.space_group_name_H-M   'P 1'
#
loop_
_entity.id
_entity.type
_entity.pdbx_description
1 polymer ?
#
loop_
_entity_poly.entity_id
_entity_poly.type
_entity_poly.pdbx_seq_one_letter_code
_entity_poly.pdbx_strand_id
1 'polypeptide(L)'
;MRSRCVDAKGSSSMHISRQRIGWKAGSLFALAVGWVVQSASVLSTSGESPSKLNQSNVAALPIYVGKAVCAECHRSNFEKHRESGHASTFRFTSDPTISNLFDGKTVDAGENHGLFHYRSSEEGLLALRASDESANGLVPMQFPFALGSGRNAITLFSIVREESKASSVMEHRVSWYPDRGGEPSSHRAEDSRQFGRFGLTPGHTNTEPLEAMDCFGERIRGEKMDSCIECHTTSGKIVDHELRDLIPNVDCEKCHGPGSEHVRQARRMDAPPPFSVGRSDWDGESEIQLCGSCHRLPRHVSPKELRDYSSELLRLQPIGLLRSECYIKSGRSLTCSTCHNPHQDARLKSTADYDQDCQTCHQPHVDSQVACSVSTDGGCVKCHMPPISVEQDMVFHDHWIRVREHE
;
A
#
# COMPACT_ATOMS: atom_id res chain seq x y z
N MET A 1 32.79 18.07 -54.46
CA MET A 1 32.42 19.47 -54.72
C MET A 1 31.98 20.07 -53.38
N ARG A 2 32.79 21.00 -52.83
CA ARG A 2 32.50 21.98 -51.73
C ARG A 2 32.11 21.42 -50.34
N SER A 3 33.02 21.36 -49.35
CA SER A 3 33.55 22.42 -48.41
C SER A 3 32.75 22.50 -47.10
N ARG A 4 33.27 22.04 -45.94
CA ARG A 4 34.11 22.73 -44.91
C ARG A 4 33.53 24.04 -44.34
N CYS A 5 33.24 24.04 -43.02
CA CYS A 5 33.29 25.15 -42.04
C CYS A 5 33.56 24.47 -40.68
N VAL A 6 34.75 24.49 -40.07
CA VAL A 6 35.55 25.56 -39.41
C VAL A 6 34.96 26.01 -38.07
N ASP A 7 35.65 25.59 -37.01
CA ASP A 7 35.58 26.11 -35.65
C ASP A 7 36.13 27.54 -35.55
N ALA A 8 35.53 28.36 -34.68
CA ALA A 8 36.22 29.50 -34.06
C ALA A 8 35.69 29.75 -32.64
N LYS A 9 36.67 29.85 -31.74
CA LYS A 9 36.62 30.13 -30.30
C LYS A 9 36.10 31.55 -29.99
N GLY A 10 35.61 31.75 -28.75
CA GLY A 10 35.87 33.02 -28.06
C GLY A 10 34.91 33.45 -26.94
N SER A 11 35.38 33.30 -25.69
CA SER A 11 35.13 34.18 -24.53
C SER A 11 33.71 34.13 -23.89
N SER A 12 33.49 34.24 -22.57
CA SER A 12 34.32 34.58 -21.43
C SER A 12 33.70 33.96 -20.16
N SER A 13 34.53 33.39 -19.30
CA SER A 13 34.15 32.95 -17.95
C SER A 13 34.04 34.16 -17.01
N MET A 14 32.86 34.36 -16.42
CA MET A 14 32.68 35.24 -15.26
C MET A 14 32.73 34.41 -13.98
N HIS A 15 33.86 34.52 -13.28
CA HIS A 15 34.03 34.07 -11.91
C HIS A 15 33.21 34.96 -10.96
N ILE A 16 32.16 34.42 -10.35
CA ILE A 16 31.53 35.03 -9.17
C ILE A 16 32.19 34.43 -7.92
N SER A 17 32.84 35.31 -7.16
CA SER A 17 33.55 34.99 -5.93
C SER A 17 32.59 34.53 -4.83
N ARG A 18 32.88 33.37 -4.23
CA ARG A 18 32.28 32.92 -2.97
C ARG A 18 32.77 33.83 -1.84
N GLN A 19 31.91 34.74 -1.36
CA GLN A 19 32.12 35.38 -0.06
C GLN A 19 31.72 34.42 1.06
N ARG A 20 32.71 33.99 1.84
CA ARG A 20 32.53 33.27 3.10
C ARG A 20 32.06 34.26 4.17
N ILE A 21 30.79 34.16 4.56
CA ILE A 21 30.28 34.86 5.75
C ILE A 21 30.66 34.01 6.96
N GLY A 22 31.63 34.49 7.74
CA GLY A 22 32.03 33.89 9.01
C GLY A 22 30.99 34.17 10.09
N TRP A 23 30.33 33.11 10.57
CA TRP A 23 29.53 33.16 11.79
C TRP A 23 30.46 32.92 12.98
N LYS A 24 30.61 33.93 13.84
CA LYS A 24 31.22 33.79 15.17
C LYS A 24 30.18 33.14 16.09
N ALA A 25 30.32 31.85 16.39
CA ALA A 25 29.59 31.20 17.47
C ALA A 25 30.35 31.42 18.78
N GLY A 26 29.77 32.21 19.67
CA GLY A 26 30.22 32.37 21.06
C GLY A 26 29.42 31.46 22.00
N SER A 27 30.14 30.91 22.98
CA SER A 27 29.67 30.44 24.28
C SER A 27 28.91 29.11 24.35
N LEU A 28 29.69 28.04 24.58
CA LEU A 28 29.26 26.80 25.21
C LEU A 28 28.95 27.05 26.70
N PHE A 29 27.68 26.92 27.10
CA PHE A 29 27.29 26.73 28.50
C PHE A 29 27.35 25.24 28.82
N ALA A 30 28.32 24.84 29.65
CA ALA A 30 28.37 23.52 30.25
C ALA A 30 27.42 23.47 31.46
N LEU A 31 26.35 22.67 31.37
CA LEU A 31 25.50 22.33 32.50
C LEU A 31 25.99 21.00 33.10
N ALA A 32 26.65 21.09 34.24
CA ALA A 32 27.00 19.96 35.08
C ALA A 32 25.73 19.45 35.80
N VAL A 33 25.31 18.22 35.51
CA VAL A 33 24.26 17.53 36.27
C VAL A 33 24.94 16.72 37.37
N GLY A 34 24.92 17.26 38.59
CA GLY A 34 25.33 16.56 39.80
C GLY A 34 24.26 15.56 40.24
N TRP A 35 24.65 14.29 40.39
CA TRP A 35 23.84 13.26 41.00
C TRP A 35 23.87 13.42 42.53
N VAL A 36 22.72 13.74 43.14
CA VAL A 36 22.52 13.63 44.59
C VAL A 36 21.65 12.41 44.85
N VAL A 37 22.28 11.34 45.32
CA VAL A 37 21.60 10.19 45.93
C VAL A 37 21.40 10.54 47.40
N GLN A 38 20.18 10.85 47.80
CA GLN A 38 19.82 10.96 49.21
C GLN A 38 18.81 9.86 49.55
N SER A 39 19.33 8.83 50.22
CA SER A 39 18.60 7.78 50.90
C SER A 39 17.77 8.36 52.04
N ALA A 40 16.45 8.33 51.90
CA ALA A 40 15.51 8.68 52.97
C ALA A 40 15.12 7.42 53.75
N SER A 41 15.60 7.34 54.98
CA SER A 41 15.22 6.37 56.00
C SER A 41 13.75 6.58 56.41
N VAL A 42 12.97 5.51 56.38
CA VAL A 42 11.55 5.49 56.77
C VAL A 42 11.42 5.63 58.29
N LEU A 43 10.86 6.75 58.76
CA LEU A 43 10.30 6.86 60.10
C LEU A 43 8.88 6.29 60.07
N SER A 44 8.71 5.17 60.77
CA SER A 44 7.42 4.55 61.09
C SER A 44 6.61 5.47 62.00
N THR A 45 5.50 5.99 61.50
CA THR A 45 4.40 6.46 62.34
C THR A 45 3.15 5.65 62.04
N SER A 46 2.53 5.25 63.13
CA SER A 46 1.43 4.30 63.29
C SER A 46 0.10 4.83 62.78
N GLY A 47 -0.67 3.93 62.18
CA GLY A 47 -2.12 3.85 62.43
C GLY A 47 -3.02 4.50 61.40
N GLU A 48 -3.19 3.84 60.26
CA GLU A 48 -4.48 3.79 59.56
C GLU A 48 -4.55 2.48 58.78
N SER A 49 -5.65 1.75 58.96
CA SER A 49 -5.89 0.45 58.32
C SER A 49 -5.87 0.63 56.79
N PRO A 50 -5.14 -0.17 56.00
CA PRO A 50 -5.21 -0.07 54.56
C PRO A 50 -6.61 -0.51 54.15
N SER A 51 -7.43 0.46 53.72
CA SER A 51 -8.61 0.17 52.93
C SER A 51 -8.16 -0.71 51.76
N LYS A 52 -8.95 -1.76 51.50
CA LYS A 52 -8.74 -2.66 50.36
C LYS A 52 -8.68 -1.81 49.09
N LEU A 53 -7.48 -1.50 48.62
CA LEU A 53 -7.26 -0.98 47.28
C LEU A 53 -7.68 -2.09 46.32
N ASN A 54 -8.86 -1.88 45.77
CA ASN A 54 -9.55 -2.71 44.81
C ASN A 54 -8.60 -3.01 43.64
N GLN A 55 -8.09 -4.24 43.54
CA GLN A 55 -7.32 -4.73 42.40
C GLN A 55 -8.24 -4.97 41.18
N SER A 56 -9.04 -3.98 40.80
CA SER A 56 -9.94 -4.08 39.64
C SER A 56 -9.85 -2.80 38.81
N ASN A 57 -9.46 -2.98 37.55
CA ASN A 57 -9.37 -2.00 36.45
C ASN A 57 -7.98 -1.38 36.16
N VAL A 58 -6.97 -2.22 35.96
CA VAL A 58 -6.09 -1.94 34.80
C VAL A 58 -6.92 -2.33 33.57
N ALA A 59 -7.39 -1.35 32.80
CA ALA A 59 -8.06 -1.65 31.54
C ALA A 59 -7.07 -2.43 30.66
N ALA A 60 -7.41 -3.68 30.34
CA ALA A 60 -6.60 -4.49 29.44
C ALA A 60 -6.45 -3.75 28.11
N LEU A 61 -5.23 -3.76 27.53
CA LEU A 61 -4.99 -3.16 26.23
C LEU A 61 -5.94 -3.78 25.19
N PRO A 62 -6.54 -2.98 24.29
CA PRO A 62 -7.39 -3.51 23.22
C PRO A 62 -6.64 -4.54 22.37
N ILE A 63 -7.30 -5.65 22.07
CA ILE A 63 -6.76 -6.75 21.25
C ILE A 63 -7.61 -6.97 20.01
N TYR A 64 -6.99 -7.57 18.99
CA TYR A 64 -7.68 -8.00 17.78
C TYR A 64 -8.57 -9.20 18.08
N VAL A 65 -9.83 -9.14 17.67
CA VAL A 65 -10.82 -10.22 17.87
C VAL A 65 -11.06 -11.06 16.62
N GLY A 66 -10.60 -10.58 15.46
CA GLY A 66 -10.78 -11.24 14.17
C GLY A 66 -12.13 -10.95 13.52
N LYS A 67 -12.12 -10.88 12.18
CA LYS A 67 -13.30 -10.50 11.37
C LYS A 67 -14.55 -11.37 11.56
N ALA A 68 -14.38 -12.62 11.98
CA ALA A 68 -15.51 -13.53 12.21
C ALA A 68 -16.42 -13.02 13.34
N VAL A 69 -15.84 -12.40 14.37
CA VAL A 69 -16.60 -11.78 15.47
C VAL A 69 -17.40 -10.58 14.96
N CYS A 70 -16.83 -9.79 14.04
CA CYS A 70 -17.53 -8.66 13.43
C CYS A 70 -18.78 -9.11 12.64
N ALA A 71 -18.75 -10.30 12.02
CA ALA A 71 -19.85 -10.85 11.22
C ALA A 71 -21.09 -11.26 12.06
N GLU A 72 -20.94 -11.41 13.38
CA GLU A 72 -22.04 -11.71 14.30
C GLU A 72 -23.08 -10.58 14.30
N CYS A 73 -22.62 -9.32 14.24
CA CYS A 73 -23.47 -8.13 14.27
C CYS A 73 -23.51 -7.37 12.91
N HIS A 74 -22.41 -7.35 12.16
CA HIS A 74 -22.24 -6.57 10.92
C HIS A 74 -22.22 -7.43 9.66
N ARG A 75 -23.13 -8.40 9.57
CA ARG A 75 -23.15 -9.39 8.48
C ARG A 75 -23.11 -8.76 7.09
N SER A 76 -23.91 -7.73 6.81
CA SER A 76 -23.93 -7.11 5.48
C SER A 76 -22.58 -6.50 5.07
N ASN A 77 -21.84 -5.86 5.99
CA ASN A 77 -20.53 -5.30 5.68
C ASN A 77 -19.49 -6.42 5.52
N PHE A 78 -19.60 -7.48 6.32
CA PHE A 78 -18.75 -8.67 6.20
C PHE A 78 -18.92 -9.35 4.83
N GLU A 79 -20.15 -9.52 4.35
CA GLU A 79 -20.42 -10.07 3.01
C GLU A 79 -19.79 -9.23 1.89
N LYS A 80 -19.90 -7.90 1.97
CA LYS A 80 -19.29 -7.02 0.97
C LYS A 80 -17.76 -7.08 1.03
N HIS A 81 -17.21 -7.05 2.25
CA HIS A 81 -15.76 -6.99 2.47
C HIS A 81 -15.06 -8.28 2.05
N ARG A 82 -15.64 -9.46 2.34
CA ARG A 82 -15.01 -10.75 1.98
C ARG A 82 -14.77 -10.90 0.48
N GLU A 83 -15.58 -10.21 -0.35
CA GLU A 83 -15.46 -10.24 -1.81
C GLU A 83 -14.48 -9.19 -2.33
N SER A 84 -14.08 -8.24 -1.49
CA SER A 84 -13.15 -7.16 -1.82
C SER A 84 -11.70 -7.64 -1.93
N GLY A 85 -10.84 -6.83 -2.57
CA GLY A 85 -9.42 -7.14 -2.72
C GLY A 85 -8.68 -7.03 -1.41
N HIS A 86 -9.19 -6.23 -0.47
CA HIS A 86 -8.64 -6.07 0.88
C HIS A 86 -8.64 -7.40 1.65
N ALA A 87 -9.64 -8.26 1.44
CA ALA A 87 -9.74 -9.57 2.09
C ALA A 87 -8.75 -10.64 1.55
N SER A 88 -7.96 -10.31 0.52
CA SER A 88 -7.03 -11.25 -0.11
C SER A 88 -5.61 -10.73 -0.36
N THR A 89 -5.16 -9.69 0.34
CA THR A 89 -3.87 -9.04 0.08
C THR A 89 -2.63 -9.82 0.51
N PHE A 90 -2.76 -10.85 1.36
CA PHE A 90 -1.64 -11.65 1.86
C PHE A 90 -1.97 -13.14 1.90
N ARG A 91 -1.06 -13.99 1.44
CA ARG A 91 -1.18 -15.46 1.53
C ARG A 91 0.17 -16.11 1.82
N PHE A 92 0.13 -17.27 2.45
CA PHE A 92 1.26 -18.20 2.43
C PHE A 92 1.29 -18.89 1.07
N THR A 93 2.47 -19.10 0.51
CA THR A 93 2.61 -19.79 -0.78
C THR A 93 2.42 -21.30 -0.67
N SER A 94 2.34 -21.84 0.54
CA SER A 94 1.89 -23.22 0.80
C SER A 94 0.36 -23.39 0.64
N ASP A 95 -0.40 -22.29 0.54
CA ASP A 95 -1.82 -22.33 0.20
C ASP A 95 -2.00 -22.81 -1.25
N PRO A 96 -2.78 -23.88 -1.51
CA PRO A 96 -3.01 -24.40 -2.86
C PRO A 96 -3.55 -23.37 -3.85
N THR A 97 -4.26 -22.34 -3.37
CA THR A 97 -4.76 -21.26 -4.23
C THR A 97 -3.66 -20.38 -4.80
N ILE A 98 -2.48 -20.36 -4.16
CA ILE A 98 -1.28 -19.66 -4.63
C ILE A 98 -0.29 -20.63 -5.25
N SER A 99 0.00 -21.76 -4.59
CA SER A 99 1.01 -22.71 -5.07
C SER A 99 0.66 -23.23 -6.48
N ASN A 100 -0.61 -23.55 -6.73
CA ASN A 100 -1.07 -24.06 -8.03
C ASN A 100 -0.91 -23.06 -9.18
N LEU A 101 -0.77 -21.75 -8.88
CA LEU A 101 -0.49 -20.75 -9.92
C LEU A 101 0.92 -20.93 -10.48
N PHE A 102 1.89 -21.27 -9.63
CA PHE A 102 3.31 -21.32 -9.95
C PHE A 102 3.85 -22.74 -10.12
N ASP A 103 3.33 -23.74 -9.42
CA ASP A 103 3.91 -25.09 -9.37
C ASP A 103 4.08 -25.72 -10.75
N GLY A 104 5.29 -26.24 -11.01
CA GLY A 104 5.65 -26.85 -12.29
C GLY A 104 5.72 -25.87 -13.46
N LYS A 105 5.54 -24.56 -13.25
CA LYS A 105 5.68 -23.55 -14.29
C LYS A 105 7.14 -23.19 -14.52
N THR A 106 7.41 -22.82 -15.76
CA THR A 106 8.67 -22.26 -16.22
C THR A 106 8.38 -20.89 -16.78
N VAL A 107 9.09 -19.87 -16.31
CA VAL A 107 8.87 -18.48 -16.69
C VAL A 107 10.19 -17.85 -17.11
N ASP A 108 10.21 -17.31 -18.33
CA ASP A 108 11.32 -16.48 -18.80
C ASP A 108 11.13 -15.06 -18.27
N ALA A 109 12.05 -14.60 -17.43
CA ALA A 109 12.04 -13.24 -16.89
C ALA A 109 12.81 -12.25 -17.78
N GLY A 110 13.25 -12.66 -18.97
CA GLY A 110 14.03 -11.87 -19.91
C GLY A 110 15.53 -12.15 -19.82
N GLU A 111 16.25 -11.69 -20.85
CA GLU A 111 17.67 -11.98 -21.09
C GLU A 111 18.56 -11.72 -19.86
N ASN A 112 18.32 -10.61 -19.15
CA ASN A 112 19.16 -10.21 -18.00
C ASN A 112 18.81 -10.93 -16.70
N HIS A 113 17.68 -11.63 -16.62
CA HIS A 113 17.18 -12.27 -15.40
C HIS A 113 17.20 -13.80 -15.48
N GLY A 114 16.94 -14.34 -16.66
CA GLY A 114 16.96 -15.77 -16.96
C GLY A 114 15.63 -16.49 -16.71
N LEU A 115 15.69 -17.81 -16.81
CA LEU A 115 14.54 -18.71 -16.72
C LEU A 115 14.32 -19.18 -15.27
N PHE A 116 13.09 -19.09 -14.77
CA PHE A 116 12.71 -19.59 -13.46
C PHE A 116 11.79 -20.82 -13.57
N HIS A 117 12.18 -21.90 -12.91
CA HIS A 117 11.33 -23.06 -12.67
C HIS A 117 10.80 -23.04 -11.24
N TYR A 118 9.50 -23.22 -11.06
CA TYR A 118 8.89 -23.18 -9.73
C TYR A 118 8.49 -24.57 -9.25
N ARG A 119 8.66 -24.81 -7.95
CA ARG A 119 8.23 -26.03 -7.27
C ARG A 119 7.63 -25.69 -5.91
N SER A 120 6.55 -26.35 -5.57
CA SER A 120 5.95 -26.27 -4.24
C SER A 120 6.76 -27.09 -3.24
N SER A 121 6.86 -26.59 -2.01
CA SER A 121 7.38 -27.29 -0.84
C SER A 121 6.45 -27.04 0.35
N GLU A 122 6.64 -27.80 1.43
CA GLU A 122 5.91 -27.57 2.69
C GLU A 122 6.19 -26.18 3.29
N GLU A 123 7.36 -25.62 3.00
CA GLU A 123 7.81 -24.30 3.46
C GLU A 123 7.41 -23.17 2.49
N GLY A 124 6.67 -23.48 1.41
CA GLY A 124 6.20 -22.53 0.40
C GLY A 124 6.73 -22.78 -1.02
N LEU A 125 6.76 -21.76 -1.88
CA LEU A 125 7.26 -21.91 -3.26
C LEU A 125 8.79 -21.75 -3.36
N LEU A 126 9.44 -22.69 -4.04
CA LEU A 126 10.83 -22.61 -4.46
C LEU A 126 10.92 -22.07 -5.89
N ALA A 127 11.71 -21.03 -6.11
CA ALA A 127 12.11 -20.59 -7.43
C ALA A 127 13.53 -21.11 -7.73
N LEU A 128 13.70 -21.84 -8.83
CA LEU A 128 14.98 -22.33 -9.33
C LEU A 128 15.32 -21.58 -10.61
N ARG A 129 16.35 -20.74 -10.57
CA ARG A 129 16.84 -20.05 -11.75
C ARG A 129 17.74 -20.98 -12.57
N ALA A 130 17.42 -21.25 -13.82
CA ALA A 130 18.32 -21.93 -14.73
C ALA A 130 19.54 -21.04 -14.96
N SER A 131 20.65 -21.35 -14.31
CA SER A 131 21.95 -20.80 -14.67
C SER A 131 22.33 -21.35 -16.05
N ASP A 132 22.82 -20.52 -16.96
CA ASP A 132 23.47 -20.99 -18.18
C ASP A 132 24.41 -22.16 -17.85
N GLU A 133 24.33 -23.22 -18.65
CA GLU A 133 24.63 -24.64 -18.37
C GLU A 133 25.96 -25.03 -17.65
N SER A 134 26.81 -24.11 -17.23
CA SER A 134 28.13 -24.43 -16.69
C SER A 134 28.36 -23.89 -15.29
N ALA A 135 28.51 -24.85 -14.37
CA ALA A 135 29.19 -24.79 -13.09
C ALA A 135 28.38 -24.31 -11.87
N ASN A 136 28.04 -25.30 -11.04
CA ASN A 136 27.72 -25.23 -9.61
C ASN A 136 26.30 -24.78 -9.22
N GLY A 137 25.33 -25.66 -9.48
CA GLY A 137 24.14 -25.82 -8.64
C GLY A 137 23.11 -24.70 -8.73
N LEU A 138 21.89 -25.04 -9.12
CA LEU A 138 20.72 -24.18 -8.89
C LEU A 138 20.68 -23.87 -7.39
N VAL A 139 20.98 -22.64 -6.97
CA VAL A 139 20.67 -22.20 -5.60
C VAL A 139 19.21 -21.79 -5.63
N PRO A 140 18.28 -22.62 -5.12
CA PRO A 140 16.88 -22.24 -5.12
C PRO A 140 16.67 -21.11 -4.12
N MET A 141 15.71 -20.23 -4.40
CA MET A 141 15.23 -19.26 -3.43
C MET A 141 13.82 -19.65 -2.96
N GLN A 142 13.66 -19.75 -1.63
CA GLN A 142 12.37 -20.01 -1.00
C GLN A 142 11.58 -18.70 -0.86
N PHE A 143 10.34 -18.71 -1.33
CA PHE A 143 9.36 -17.63 -1.20
C PHE A 143 8.16 -18.16 -0.41
N PRO A 144 8.14 -18.02 0.92
CA PRO A 144 7.07 -18.54 1.77
C PRO A 144 5.77 -17.73 1.72
N PHE A 145 5.81 -16.52 1.15
CA PHE A 145 4.70 -15.57 1.20
C PHE A 145 4.39 -14.98 -0.17
N ALA A 146 3.14 -14.54 -0.34
CA ALA A 146 2.65 -13.85 -1.52
C ALA A 146 1.82 -12.62 -1.13
N LEU A 147 2.04 -11.51 -1.82
CA LEU A 147 1.34 -10.25 -1.66
C LEU A 147 0.50 -9.95 -2.90
N GLY A 148 -0.68 -9.37 -2.68
CA GLY A 148 -1.58 -8.94 -3.74
C GLY A 148 -2.85 -9.77 -3.79
N SER A 149 -3.95 -9.12 -4.17
CA SER A 149 -5.30 -9.71 -4.13
C SER A 149 -5.63 -10.65 -5.29
N GLY A 150 -4.73 -10.77 -6.28
CA GLY A 150 -5.02 -11.48 -7.54
C GLY A 150 -5.81 -10.68 -8.57
N ARG A 151 -6.15 -9.41 -8.27
CA ARG A 151 -6.93 -8.54 -9.18
C ARG A 151 -6.05 -7.74 -10.16
N ASN A 152 -4.85 -7.41 -9.71
CA ASN A 152 -3.84 -6.71 -10.49
C ASN A 152 -2.59 -7.56 -10.61
N ALA A 153 -2.08 -8.05 -9.48
CA ALA A 153 -0.94 -8.95 -9.44
C ALA A 153 -0.95 -9.78 -8.16
N ILE A 154 -0.15 -10.86 -8.18
CA ILE A 154 0.33 -11.60 -7.02
C ILE A 154 1.86 -11.67 -7.14
N THR A 155 2.55 -11.15 -6.13
CA THR A 155 4.01 -11.07 -6.09
C THR A 155 4.51 -11.92 -4.94
N LEU A 156 5.45 -12.81 -5.21
CA LEU A 156 6.08 -13.63 -4.18
C LEU A 156 7.06 -12.78 -3.37
N PHE A 157 7.20 -13.04 -2.07
CA PHE A 157 8.24 -12.40 -1.27
C PHE A 157 8.83 -13.32 -0.20
N SER A 158 10.05 -13.00 0.20
CA SER A 158 10.81 -13.74 1.22
C SER A 158 11.52 -12.79 2.16
N ILE A 159 11.68 -13.18 3.42
CA ILE A 159 12.49 -12.44 4.38
C ILE A 159 13.92 -12.95 4.27
N VAL A 160 14.85 -12.05 3.97
CA VAL A 160 16.27 -12.38 3.76
C VAL A 160 17.11 -11.87 4.92
N ARG A 161 17.95 -12.75 5.46
CA ARG A 161 18.93 -12.43 6.49
C ARG A 161 20.10 -11.67 5.87
N GLU A 162 20.43 -10.53 6.43
CA GLU A 162 21.65 -9.78 6.08
C GLU A 162 22.80 -10.18 7.01
N GLU A 163 24.03 -10.08 6.51
CA GLU A 163 25.24 -10.29 7.32
C GLU A 163 25.29 -9.38 8.56
N SER A 164 24.68 -8.19 8.45
CA SER A 164 24.60 -7.17 9.51
C SER A 164 23.57 -7.45 10.61
N LYS A 165 22.94 -8.64 10.63
CA LYS A 165 21.75 -8.99 11.46
C LYS A 165 20.50 -8.17 11.14
N ALA A 166 20.54 -7.23 10.20
CA ALA A 166 19.35 -6.53 9.73
C ALA A 166 18.46 -7.47 8.90
N SER A 167 17.15 -7.22 8.90
CA SER A 167 16.24 -7.90 7.97
C SER A 167 16.08 -7.09 6.69
N SER A 168 15.98 -7.80 5.58
CA SER A 168 15.50 -7.27 4.30
C SER A 168 14.41 -8.20 3.78
N VAL A 169 13.64 -7.73 2.80
CA VAL A 169 12.74 -8.62 2.04
C VAL A 169 13.19 -8.66 0.60
N MET A 170 13.12 -9.86 0.00
CA MET A 170 13.22 -10.04 -1.43
C MET A 170 11.81 -10.00 -2.01
N GLU A 171 11.49 -8.95 -2.76
CA GLU A 171 10.33 -8.93 -3.63
C GLU A 171 10.70 -9.64 -4.93
N HIS A 172 10.02 -10.74 -5.23
CA HIS A 172 10.39 -11.61 -6.34
C HIS A 172 10.35 -10.87 -7.69
N ARG A 173 11.25 -11.23 -8.59
CA ARG A 173 11.40 -10.67 -9.95
C ARG A 173 10.13 -10.82 -10.79
N VAL A 174 9.42 -11.93 -10.59
CA VAL A 174 8.27 -12.32 -11.39
C VAL A 174 7.01 -12.25 -10.54
N SER A 175 5.96 -11.66 -11.12
CA SER A 175 4.61 -11.66 -10.56
C SER A 175 3.66 -12.43 -11.46
N TRP A 176 2.61 -12.97 -10.87
CA TRP A 176 1.46 -13.51 -11.60
C TRP A 176 0.41 -12.41 -11.77
N TYR A 177 -0.23 -12.38 -12.93
CA TYR A 177 -1.27 -11.41 -13.30
C TYR A 177 -2.50 -12.14 -13.80
N PRO A 178 -3.71 -11.73 -13.41
CA PRO A 178 -4.94 -12.33 -13.92
C PRO A 178 -5.07 -12.03 -15.42
N ASP A 179 -5.54 -13.02 -16.18
CA ASP A 179 -5.97 -12.77 -17.55
C ASP A 179 -7.20 -11.86 -17.51
N ARG A 180 -7.20 -10.82 -18.32
CA ARG A 180 -8.31 -9.86 -18.38
C ARG A 180 -9.24 -10.10 -19.57
N GLY A 181 -8.88 -11.01 -20.47
CA GLY A 181 -9.57 -11.17 -21.75
C GLY A 181 -9.46 -9.90 -22.60
N GLY A 182 -9.26 -10.04 -23.90
CA GLY A 182 -9.57 -8.93 -24.80
C GLY A 182 -11.08 -8.69 -24.79
N GLU A 183 -11.50 -7.43 -24.61
CA GLU A 183 -12.90 -6.93 -24.53
C GLU A 183 -13.77 -7.52 -23.39
N PRO A 184 -14.55 -6.68 -22.67
CA PRO A 184 -15.40 -7.12 -21.56
C PRO A 184 -16.66 -7.82 -22.09
N SER A 185 -16.53 -9.09 -22.48
CA SER A 185 -17.69 -9.93 -22.74
C SER A 185 -17.62 -11.25 -21.96
N SER A 186 -18.46 -11.30 -20.91
CA SER A 186 -19.22 -12.50 -20.51
C SER A 186 -18.57 -13.61 -19.67
N HIS A 187 -17.42 -13.42 -19.00
CA HIS A 187 -16.86 -14.50 -18.16
C HIS A 187 -16.91 -14.14 -16.66
N ARG A 188 -17.67 -14.93 -15.90
CA ARG A 188 -17.89 -14.79 -14.45
C ARG A 188 -16.56 -14.87 -13.69
N ALA A 189 -16.39 -14.01 -12.70
CA ALA A 189 -15.19 -13.79 -11.89
C ALA A 189 -14.70 -14.99 -11.03
N GLU A 190 -15.31 -16.17 -11.16
CA GLU A 190 -14.95 -17.36 -10.38
C GLU A 190 -13.98 -18.30 -11.14
N ASP A 191 -13.99 -18.29 -12.48
CA ASP A 191 -13.17 -19.21 -13.31
C ASP A 191 -11.86 -18.55 -13.84
N SER A 192 -11.75 -17.23 -13.75
CA SER A 192 -10.57 -16.47 -14.17
C SER A 192 -9.37 -16.57 -13.22
N ARG A 193 -9.46 -17.34 -12.13
CA ARG A 193 -8.33 -17.57 -11.22
C ARG A 193 -7.33 -18.62 -11.73
N GLN A 194 -7.68 -19.37 -12.77
CA GLN A 194 -6.81 -20.41 -13.35
C GLN A 194 -6.09 -19.96 -14.63
N PHE A 195 -6.57 -18.89 -15.26
CA PHE A 195 -5.99 -18.31 -16.47
C PHE A 195 -5.34 -16.97 -16.13
N GLY A 196 -4.03 -16.91 -16.25
CA GLY A 196 -3.23 -15.73 -15.98
C GLY A 196 -1.87 -15.86 -16.64
N ARG A 197 -1.11 -14.77 -16.63
CA ARG A 197 0.23 -14.71 -17.21
C ARG A 197 1.26 -14.30 -16.17
N PHE A 198 2.51 -14.62 -16.45
CA PHE A 198 3.63 -14.11 -15.68
C PHE A 198 4.23 -12.88 -16.36
N GLY A 199 4.79 -11.99 -15.55
CA GLY A 199 5.49 -10.81 -16.02
C GLY A 199 6.45 -10.30 -14.96
N LEU A 200 7.29 -9.33 -15.33
CA LEU A 200 8.16 -8.66 -14.37
C LEU A 200 7.32 -7.91 -13.33
N THR A 201 7.68 -8.03 -12.06
CA THR A 201 7.03 -7.32 -10.95
C THR A 201 6.99 -5.81 -11.20
N PRO A 202 5.94 -5.07 -10.79
CA PRO A 202 5.86 -3.64 -11.09
C PRO A 202 7.05 -2.87 -10.50
N GLY A 203 7.69 -2.03 -11.31
CA GLY A 203 8.91 -1.29 -10.96
C GLY A 203 10.22 -2.04 -11.21
N HIS A 204 10.17 -3.30 -11.68
CA HIS A 204 11.35 -4.14 -11.94
C HIS A 204 11.81 -4.13 -13.41
N THR A 205 11.12 -3.38 -14.28
CA THR A 205 11.32 -3.38 -15.75
C THR A 205 12.66 -2.81 -16.21
N ASN A 206 13.29 -1.93 -15.42
CA ASN A 206 14.51 -1.21 -15.80
C ASN A 206 15.68 -1.45 -14.82
N THR A 207 15.73 -2.61 -14.17
CA THR A 207 16.78 -2.94 -13.20
C THR A 207 17.69 -4.03 -13.73
N GLU A 208 18.97 -3.74 -13.87
CA GLU A 208 20.00 -4.73 -14.22
C GLU A 208 20.50 -5.44 -12.95
N PRO A 209 20.49 -6.79 -12.89
CA PRO A 209 21.09 -7.52 -11.79
C PRO A 209 22.59 -7.25 -11.69
N LEU A 210 23.07 -6.85 -10.51
CA LEU A 210 24.49 -6.65 -10.27
C LEU A 210 25.15 -7.92 -9.71
N GLU A 211 24.38 -8.70 -8.95
CA GLU A 211 24.79 -9.96 -8.36
C GLU A 211 23.78 -11.09 -8.68
N ALA A 212 24.20 -12.34 -8.51
CA ALA A 212 23.35 -13.51 -8.82
C ALA A 212 22.01 -13.52 -8.05
N MET A 213 21.99 -12.94 -6.84
CA MET A 213 20.78 -12.83 -6.03
C MET A 213 19.79 -11.79 -6.56
N ASP A 214 20.24 -10.76 -7.27
CA ASP A 214 19.38 -9.70 -7.83
C ASP A 214 18.54 -10.21 -9.00
N CYS A 215 18.96 -11.32 -9.61
CA CYS A 215 18.14 -12.01 -10.61
C CYS A 215 16.81 -12.49 -10.00
N PHE A 216 16.81 -12.90 -8.72
CA PHE A 216 15.60 -13.34 -8.03
C PHE A 216 14.66 -12.20 -7.65
N GLY A 217 15.09 -10.94 -7.67
CA GLY A 217 14.18 -9.84 -7.32
C GLY A 217 14.87 -8.58 -6.84
N GLU A 218 14.06 -7.67 -6.29
CA GLU A 218 14.54 -6.45 -5.64
C GLU A 218 14.61 -6.67 -4.13
N ARG A 219 15.75 -6.29 -3.55
CA ARG A 219 15.95 -6.33 -2.12
C ARG A 219 15.54 -5.02 -1.45
N ILE A 220 14.48 -5.09 -0.66
CA ILE A 220 13.84 -3.95 0.00
C ILE A 220 14.21 -3.92 1.49
N ARG A 221 14.45 -2.72 2.03
CA ARG A 221 14.90 -2.50 3.42
C ARG A 221 14.18 -1.30 4.05
N GLY A 222 14.29 -1.19 5.39
CA GLY A 222 13.79 -0.05 6.16
C GLY A 222 12.29 0.15 6.01
N GLU A 223 11.84 1.41 5.98
CA GLU A 223 10.41 1.76 5.93
C GLU A 223 9.67 1.15 4.73
N LYS A 224 10.33 0.99 3.56
CA LYS A 224 9.72 0.35 2.38
C LYS A 224 9.43 -1.13 2.64
N MET A 225 10.27 -1.81 3.42
CA MET A 225 10.04 -3.21 3.84
C MET A 225 8.87 -3.30 4.80
N ASP A 226 8.83 -2.43 5.83
CA ASP A 226 7.76 -2.43 6.81
C ASP A 226 6.40 -2.14 6.14
N SER A 227 6.39 -1.25 5.14
CA SER A 227 5.21 -0.95 4.34
C SER A 227 4.62 -2.17 3.63
N CYS A 228 5.44 -3.16 3.20
CA CYS A 228 4.93 -4.38 2.58
C CYS A 228 4.01 -5.14 3.54
N ILE A 229 4.41 -5.26 4.80
CA ILE A 229 3.62 -5.94 5.82
C ILE A 229 2.45 -5.07 6.27
N GLU A 230 2.71 -3.78 6.52
CA GLU A 230 1.69 -2.84 6.97
C GLU A 230 0.54 -2.69 5.96
N CYS A 231 0.82 -2.66 4.66
CA CYS A 231 -0.21 -2.45 3.65
C CYS A 231 -0.99 -3.72 3.29
N HIS A 232 -0.41 -4.90 3.53
CA HIS A 232 -0.99 -6.18 3.10
C HIS A 232 -1.56 -7.02 4.25
N THR A 233 -1.39 -6.59 5.50
CA THR A 233 -1.86 -7.31 6.68
C THR A 233 -2.64 -6.39 7.63
N THR A 234 -3.43 -6.99 8.51
CA THR A 234 -4.14 -6.29 9.58
C THR A 234 -3.20 -6.06 10.75
N SER A 235 -2.34 -7.04 11.00
CA SER A 235 -1.22 -6.95 11.93
C SER A 235 -0.09 -7.84 11.44
N GLY A 236 1.14 -7.46 11.77
CA GLY A 236 2.33 -8.21 11.40
C GLY A 236 3.57 -7.34 11.53
N LYS A 237 4.69 -7.94 11.91
CA LYS A 237 6.00 -7.27 11.95
C LYS A 237 7.12 -8.26 11.69
N ILE A 238 8.18 -7.80 11.05
CA ILE A 238 9.40 -8.59 10.86
C ILE A 238 10.31 -8.34 12.05
N VAL A 239 10.56 -9.37 12.86
CA VAL A 239 11.44 -9.34 14.03
C VAL A 239 12.35 -10.54 13.98
N ASP A 240 13.66 -10.34 14.10
CA ASP A 240 14.67 -11.40 14.06
C ASP A 240 14.55 -12.32 12.83
N HIS A 241 14.23 -11.72 11.68
CA HIS A 241 14.02 -12.40 10.39
C HIS A 241 12.78 -13.31 10.33
N GLU A 242 11.83 -13.12 11.24
CA GLU A 242 10.57 -13.85 11.28
C GLU A 242 9.39 -12.89 11.24
N LEU A 243 8.33 -13.30 10.54
CA LEU A 243 7.06 -12.59 10.57
C LEU A 243 6.29 -12.99 11.84
N ARG A 244 6.07 -12.03 12.74
CA ARG A 244 5.40 -12.22 14.03
C ARG A 244 4.11 -11.42 14.12
N ASP A 245 3.23 -11.84 15.02
CA ASP A 245 1.93 -11.22 15.30
C ASP A 245 1.05 -11.07 14.03
N LEU A 246 1.14 -12.05 13.13
CA LEU A 246 0.48 -11.98 11.82
C LEU A 246 -1.04 -12.16 11.96
N ILE A 247 -1.77 -11.16 11.47
CA ILE A 247 -3.18 -11.26 11.08
C ILE A 247 -3.22 -10.89 9.60
N PRO A 248 -3.38 -11.88 8.69
CA PRO A 248 -3.24 -11.64 7.26
C PRO A 248 -4.39 -10.77 6.71
N ASN A 249 -4.14 -10.18 5.55
CA ASN A 249 -5.09 -9.35 4.79
C ASN A 249 -5.43 -8.01 5.44
N VAL A 250 -6.01 -7.09 4.65
CA VAL A 250 -6.61 -5.86 5.16
C VAL A 250 -8.06 -6.19 5.58
N ASP A 251 -8.22 -6.66 6.82
CA ASP A 251 -9.51 -7.01 7.42
C ASP A 251 -10.09 -5.84 8.24
N CYS A 252 -11.26 -6.05 8.87
CA CYS A 252 -12.05 -5.01 9.55
C CYS A 252 -11.21 -4.15 10.50
N GLU A 253 -10.38 -4.79 11.32
CA GLU A 253 -9.59 -4.16 12.38
C GLU A 253 -8.35 -3.44 11.86
N LYS A 254 -8.03 -3.51 10.55
CA LYS A 254 -7.00 -2.67 9.93
C LYS A 254 -7.48 -1.22 9.82
N CYS A 255 -8.75 -1.03 9.47
CA CYS A 255 -9.38 0.29 9.35
C CYS A 255 -10.05 0.73 10.65
N HIS A 256 -10.61 -0.23 11.38
CA HIS A 256 -11.40 0.01 12.60
C HIS A 256 -10.65 -0.30 13.89
N GLY A 257 -9.35 -0.60 13.81
CA GLY A 257 -8.49 -0.92 14.95
C GLY A 257 -8.94 -2.15 15.77
N PRO A 258 -8.24 -2.47 16.88
CA PRO A 258 -8.55 -3.62 17.72
C PRO A 258 -9.96 -3.53 18.34
N GLY A 259 -10.81 -4.53 18.07
CA GLY A 259 -12.24 -4.49 18.35
C GLY A 259 -12.68 -5.00 19.72
N SER A 260 -11.76 -5.50 20.58
CA SER A 260 -12.14 -6.20 21.81
C SER A 260 -13.02 -5.40 22.76
N GLU A 261 -12.73 -4.12 22.92
CA GLU A 261 -13.50 -3.24 23.80
C GLU A 261 -14.89 -2.96 23.22
N HIS A 262 -14.96 -2.68 21.92
CA HIS A 262 -16.21 -2.48 21.21
C HIS A 262 -17.13 -3.69 21.30
N VAL A 263 -16.60 -4.89 21.02
CA VAL A 263 -17.36 -6.14 21.12
C VAL A 263 -17.86 -6.38 22.55
N ARG A 264 -17.02 -6.11 23.55
CA ARG A 264 -17.42 -6.23 24.97
C ARG A 264 -18.60 -5.32 25.29
N GLN A 265 -18.57 -4.06 24.83
CA GLN A 265 -19.65 -3.10 25.05
C GLN A 265 -20.91 -3.49 24.26
N ALA A 266 -20.77 -3.82 22.98
CA ALA A 266 -21.87 -4.24 22.09
C ALA A 266 -22.64 -5.47 22.58
N ARG A 267 -21.97 -6.39 23.28
CA ARG A 267 -22.64 -7.56 23.87
C ARG A 267 -23.38 -7.27 25.18
N ARG A 268 -23.15 -6.11 25.79
CA ARG A 268 -23.68 -5.76 27.13
C ARG A 268 -24.64 -4.57 27.11
N MET A 269 -24.59 -3.75 26.06
CA MET A 269 -25.33 -2.51 25.95
C MET A 269 -26.36 -2.62 24.83
N ASP A 270 -27.56 -2.09 25.06
CA ASP A 270 -28.59 -2.00 24.01
C ASP A 270 -28.21 -1.00 22.90
N ALA A 271 -27.38 0.00 23.24
CA ALA A 271 -26.85 1.02 22.32
C ALA A 271 -25.34 1.19 22.52
N PRO A 272 -24.50 0.30 21.95
CA PRO A 272 -23.05 0.44 22.03
C PRO A 272 -22.53 1.64 21.22
N PRO A 273 -21.28 2.07 21.45
CA PRO A 273 -20.67 3.10 20.63
C PRO A 273 -20.71 2.72 19.14
N PRO A 274 -20.96 3.68 18.25
CA PRO A 274 -21.13 3.42 16.82
C PRO A 274 -19.85 2.93 16.12
N PHE A 275 -18.68 3.07 16.75
CA PHE A 275 -17.40 2.74 16.16
C PHE A 275 -16.49 2.04 17.19
N SER A 276 -15.60 1.16 16.72
CA SER A 276 -14.65 0.46 17.60
C SER A 276 -13.41 1.26 17.98
N VAL A 277 -12.96 2.15 17.10
CA VAL A 277 -11.88 3.13 17.38
C VAL A 277 -12.27 4.55 16.99
N GLY A 278 -13.58 4.85 17.00
CA GLY A 278 -14.07 6.19 16.72
C GLY A 278 -13.44 7.18 17.68
N ARG A 279 -12.63 8.09 17.13
CA ARG A 279 -12.21 9.27 17.87
C ARG A 279 -13.26 10.35 17.67
N SER A 280 -13.55 11.13 18.70
CA SER A 280 -14.49 12.25 18.62
C SER A 280 -14.08 13.33 17.62
N ASP A 281 -12.80 13.32 17.20
CA ASP A 281 -12.19 14.24 16.25
C ASP A 281 -11.98 13.62 14.85
N TRP A 282 -12.65 12.50 14.53
CA TRP A 282 -12.56 11.91 13.19
C TRP A 282 -13.17 12.84 12.14
N ASP A 283 -12.35 13.26 11.18
CA ASP A 283 -12.71 14.17 10.09
C ASP A 283 -12.32 13.60 8.72
N GLY A 284 -12.60 14.35 7.65
CA GLY A 284 -12.29 13.93 6.29
C GLY A 284 -10.79 13.72 6.05
N GLU A 285 -9.94 14.53 6.70
CA GLU A 285 -8.49 14.36 6.65
C GLU A 285 -8.08 13.03 7.30
N SER A 286 -8.67 12.67 8.44
CA SER A 286 -8.43 11.39 9.11
C SER A 286 -8.72 10.19 8.20
N GLU A 287 -9.79 10.26 7.38
CA GLU A 287 -10.10 9.23 6.38
C GLU A 287 -9.06 9.17 5.26
N ILE A 288 -8.68 10.32 4.69
CA ILE A 288 -7.65 10.40 3.65
C ILE A 288 -6.31 9.85 4.16
N GLN A 289 -5.96 10.15 5.41
CA GLN A 289 -4.76 9.63 6.07
C GLN A 289 -4.83 8.11 6.26
N LEU A 290 -5.98 7.58 6.69
CA LEU A 290 -6.18 6.14 6.85
C LEU A 290 -6.01 5.39 5.52
N CYS A 291 -6.74 5.79 4.48
CA CYS A 291 -6.65 5.18 3.16
C CYS A 291 -5.25 5.37 2.56
N GLY A 292 -4.67 6.57 2.75
CA GLY A 292 -3.36 6.98 2.27
C GLY A 292 -2.17 6.33 2.99
N SER A 293 -2.40 5.57 4.07
CA SER A 293 -1.36 4.70 4.65
C SER A 293 -0.89 3.66 3.64
N CYS A 294 -1.82 3.10 2.86
CA CYS A 294 -1.55 2.05 1.87
C CYS A 294 -1.62 2.59 0.44
N HIS A 295 -2.63 3.41 0.15
CA HIS A 295 -2.83 4.04 -1.16
C HIS A 295 -1.92 5.25 -1.38
N ARG A 296 -1.03 5.53 -0.42
CA ARG A 296 0.01 6.56 -0.37
C ARG A 296 -0.46 8.00 -0.57
N LEU A 297 0.15 8.87 0.22
CA LEU A 297 -0.05 10.31 0.17
C LEU A 297 1.08 10.96 -0.64
N PRO A 298 0.92 12.23 -1.07
CA PRO A 298 1.98 12.98 -1.74
C PRO A 298 3.31 13.00 -0.98
N ARG A 299 3.27 12.98 0.36
CA ARG A 299 4.49 12.94 1.19
C ARG A 299 5.31 11.64 1.06
N HIS A 300 4.73 10.57 0.50
CA HIS A 300 5.40 9.27 0.34
C HIS A 300 6.05 9.10 -1.05
N VAL A 301 6.03 10.15 -1.89
CA VAL A 301 6.64 10.14 -3.24
C VAL A 301 7.55 11.35 -3.41
N SER A 302 8.55 11.25 -4.29
CA SER A 302 9.51 12.34 -4.46
C SER A 302 8.86 13.58 -5.11
N PRO A 303 9.39 14.79 -4.84
CA PRO A 303 8.92 15.99 -5.52
C PRO A 303 9.05 15.93 -7.05
N LYS A 304 10.01 15.16 -7.57
CA LYS A 304 10.16 14.93 -9.01
C LYS A 304 9.00 14.12 -9.55
N GLU A 305 8.68 12.99 -8.94
CA GLU A 305 7.54 12.15 -9.34
C GLU A 305 6.22 12.91 -9.26
N LEU A 306 6.00 13.73 -8.22
CA LEU A 306 4.80 14.57 -8.11
C LEU A 306 4.68 15.59 -9.25
N ARG A 307 5.80 16.17 -9.70
CA ARG A 307 5.83 17.10 -10.84
C ARG A 307 5.60 16.38 -12.15
N ASP A 308 6.31 15.28 -12.38
CA ASP A 308 6.26 14.51 -13.63
C ASP A 308 4.88 13.85 -13.80
N TYR A 309 4.26 13.41 -12.71
CA TYR A 309 2.96 12.75 -12.65
C TYR A 309 2.77 11.64 -13.70
N SER A 310 3.70 10.68 -13.71
CA SER A 310 3.63 9.53 -14.61
C SER A 310 2.42 8.63 -14.31
N SER A 311 2.08 7.79 -15.28
CA SER A 311 1.02 6.77 -15.19
C SER A 311 1.18 5.86 -13.95
N GLU A 312 2.40 5.67 -13.46
CA GLU A 312 2.69 4.87 -12.25
C GLU A 312 2.07 5.43 -10.96
N LEU A 313 1.75 6.73 -10.90
CA LEU A 313 1.12 7.34 -9.73
C LEU A 313 -0.40 7.10 -9.66
N LEU A 314 -1.02 6.58 -10.73
CA LEU A 314 -2.48 6.34 -10.76
C LEU A 314 -2.94 5.27 -9.77
N ARG A 315 -2.03 4.37 -9.40
CA ARG A 315 -2.26 3.39 -8.32
C ARG A 315 -2.31 4.04 -6.93
N LEU A 316 -1.92 5.32 -6.80
CA LEU A 316 -1.83 6.09 -5.55
C LEU A 316 -2.90 7.19 -5.53
N GLN A 317 -4.15 6.77 -5.31
CA GLN A 317 -5.36 7.54 -5.53
C GLN A 317 -5.42 8.88 -4.78
N PRO A 318 -4.97 8.99 -3.50
CA PRO A 318 -4.96 10.27 -2.79
C PRO A 318 -4.15 11.35 -3.52
N ILE A 319 -3.07 10.99 -4.23
CA ILE A 319 -2.26 11.97 -4.96
C ILE A 319 -3.08 12.67 -6.04
N GLY A 320 -3.91 11.91 -6.77
CA GLY A 320 -4.80 12.47 -7.78
C GLY A 320 -5.96 13.25 -7.16
N LEU A 321 -6.64 12.68 -6.16
CA LEU A 321 -7.81 13.28 -5.53
C LEU A 321 -7.47 14.67 -4.95
N LEU A 322 -6.36 14.77 -4.22
CA LEU A 322 -5.91 16.02 -3.59
C LEU A 322 -5.54 17.13 -4.59
N ARG A 323 -5.33 16.79 -5.87
CA ARG A 323 -5.06 17.74 -6.97
C ARG A 323 -6.31 18.11 -7.76
N SER A 324 -7.42 17.43 -7.54
CA SER A 324 -8.64 17.61 -8.32
C SER A 324 -9.37 18.89 -7.93
N GLU A 325 -9.89 19.60 -8.94
CA GLU A 325 -10.65 20.84 -8.72
C GLU A 325 -11.90 20.61 -7.87
N CYS A 326 -12.57 19.45 -8.01
CA CYS A 326 -13.72 19.11 -7.16
C CYS A 326 -13.34 19.01 -5.67
N TYR A 327 -12.17 18.44 -5.35
CA TYR A 327 -11.66 18.42 -3.99
C TYR A 327 -11.32 19.82 -3.49
N ILE A 328 -10.63 20.64 -4.30
CA ILE A 328 -10.22 22.00 -3.90
C ILE A 328 -11.46 22.91 -3.70
N LYS A 329 -12.39 22.91 -4.66
CA LYS A 329 -13.56 23.80 -4.67
C LYS A 329 -14.66 23.40 -3.69
N SER A 330 -14.71 22.14 -3.27
CA SER A 330 -15.59 21.70 -2.17
C SER A 330 -15.08 22.12 -0.78
N GLY A 331 -14.03 22.95 -0.72
CA GLY A 331 -13.39 23.30 0.54
C GLY A 331 -12.60 22.14 1.16
N ARG A 332 -12.12 21.20 0.33
CA ARG A 332 -11.38 20.00 0.76
C ARG A 332 -12.22 19.04 1.62
N SER A 333 -13.51 18.94 1.32
CA SER A 333 -14.45 18.11 2.10
C SER A 333 -14.67 16.71 1.54
N LEU A 334 -14.28 16.44 0.28
CA LEU A 334 -14.45 15.11 -0.31
C LEU A 334 -13.44 14.12 0.28
N THR A 335 -13.92 12.89 0.50
CA THR A 335 -13.16 11.76 1.01
C THR A 335 -13.25 10.57 0.05
N CYS A 336 -12.59 9.45 0.36
CA CYS A 336 -12.70 8.23 -0.43
C CYS A 336 -14.13 7.67 -0.39
N SER A 337 -14.74 7.73 0.80
CA SER A 337 -16.09 7.23 1.08
C SER A 337 -17.20 8.10 0.51
N THR A 338 -16.87 9.29 0.01
CA THR A 338 -17.80 10.14 -0.74
C THR A 338 -18.32 9.44 -1.99
N CYS A 339 -17.47 8.66 -2.68
CA CYS A 339 -17.84 7.97 -3.93
C CYS A 339 -17.81 6.44 -3.79
N HIS A 340 -16.97 5.89 -2.90
CA HIS A 340 -16.80 4.45 -2.74
C HIS A 340 -17.38 3.94 -1.43
N ASN A 341 -18.04 2.78 -1.47
CA ASN A 341 -18.31 2.05 -0.25
C ASN A 341 -17.02 1.37 0.23
N PRO A 342 -16.47 1.69 1.41
CA PRO A 342 -15.19 1.15 1.86
C PRO A 342 -15.21 -0.37 2.13
N HIS A 343 -16.41 -0.96 2.26
CA HIS A 343 -16.58 -2.39 2.44
C HIS A 343 -16.78 -3.14 1.14
N GLN A 344 -17.12 -2.47 0.04
CA GLN A 344 -17.44 -3.14 -1.23
C GLN A 344 -16.28 -3.04 -2.20
N ASP A 345 -16.12 -4.05 -3.04
CA ASP A 345 -15.26 -3.92 -4.21
C ASP A 345 -15.73 -2.79 -5.14
N ALA A 346 -14.88 -1.78 -5.32
CA ALA A 346 -15.14 -0.64 -6.22
C ALA A 346 -15.44 -1.06 -7.67
N ARG A 347 -14.98 -2.23 -8.12
CA ARG A 347 -15.26 -2.78 -9.47
C ARG A 347 -16.71 -3.24 -9.65
N LEU A 348 -17.44 -3.44 -8.55
CA LEU A 348 -18.85 -3.83 -8.58
C LEU A 348 -19.80 -2.64 -8.65
N LYS A 349 -19.29 -1.41 -8.42
CA LYS A 349 -20.11 -0.20 -8.52
C LYS A 349 -20.36 0.13 -10.00
N SER A 350 -21.61 0.40 -10.35
CA SER A 350 -22.01 0.63 -11.74
C SER A 350 -21.61 2.04 -12.22
N THR A 351 -21.49 2.22 -13.53
CA THR A 351 -21.26 3.56 -14.13
C THR A 351 -22.36 4.55 -13.72
N ALA A 352 -23.62 4.11 -13.67
CA ALA A 352 -24.75 4.95 -13.26
C ALA A 352 -24.60 5.42 -11.80
N ASP A 353 -24.14 4.56 -10.89
CA ASP A 353 -23.90 4.95 -9.51
C ASP A 353 -22.76 5.98 -9.39
N TYR A 354 -21.72 5.87 -10.22
CA TYR A 354 -20.64 6.87 -10.27
C TYR A 354 -21.11 8.20 -10.85
N ASP A 355 -21.93 8.16 -11.91
CA ASP A 355 -22.52 9.35 -12.50
C ASP A 355 -23.41 10.08 -11.48
N GLN A 356 -24.16 9.34 -10.67
CA GLN A 356 -24.98 9.91 -9.60
C GLN A 356 -24.15 10.60 -8.50
N ASP A 357 -22.99 10.05 -8.14
CA ASP A 357 -22.07 10.72 -7.20
C ASP A 357 -21.61 12.07 -7.78
N CYS A 358 -21.23 12.09 -9.06
CA CYS A 358 -20.80 13.29 -9.76
C CYS A 358 -21.93 14.34 -9.82
N GLN A 359 -23.14 13.91 -10.15
CA GLN A 359 -24.32 14.75 -10.27
C GLN A 359 -24.84 15.27 -8.93
N THR A 360 -24.32 14.81 -7.79
CA THR A 360 -24.60 15.43 -6.48
C THR A 360 -24.06 16.88 -6.43
N CYS A 361 -22.96 17.16 -7.16
CA CYS A 361 -22.35 18.49 -7.24
C CYS A 361 -22.28 19.07 -8.67
N HIS A 362 -22.55 18.25 -9.70
CA HIS A 362 -22.57 18.64 -11.11
C HIS A 362 -23.96 18.41 -11.71
N GLN A 363 -24.96 19.11 -11.21
CA GLN A 363 -26.33 19.02 -11.68
C GLN A 363 -26.49 19.74 -13.02
N PRO A 364 -27.20 19.14 -13.99
CA PRO A 364 -27.62 19.86 -15.18
C PRO A 364 -28.45 21.10 -14.79
N HIS A 365 -28.29 22.19 -15.53
CA HIS A 365 -29.12 23.40 -15.41
C HIS A 365 -29.02 24.17 -14.08
N VAL A 366 -27.93 23.99 -13.33
CA VAL A 366 -27.57 24.87 -12.21
C VAL A 366 -26.50 25.87 -12.69
N ASP A 367 -26.87 27.14 -12.84
CA ASP A 367 -26.02 28.19 -13.42
C ASP A 367 -24.68 28.41 -12.68
N SER A 368 -24.62 28.05 -11.39
CA SER A 368 -23.41 28.15 -10.57
C SER A 368 -22.46 26.95 -10.75
N GLN A 369 -22.84 25.94 -11.53
CA GLN A 369 -22.08 24.71 -11.74
C GLN A 369 -21.67 24.58 -13.21
N VAL A 370 -20.49 24.01 -13.44
CA VAL A 370 -20.02 23.74 -14.80
C VAL A 370 -20.73 22.50 -15.31
N ALA A 371 -21.69 22.71 -16.21
CA ALA A 371 -22.33 21.64 -16.96
C ALA A 371 -21.33 21.02 -17.96
N CYS A 372 -21.36 19.70 -18.10
CA CYS A 372 -20.58 19.00 -19.11
C CYS A 372 -21.10 19.38 -20.51
N SER A 373 -20.22 19.87 -21.38
CA SER A 373 -20.58 20.26 -22.76
C SER A 373 -20.72 19.07 -23.73
N VAL A 374 -20.37 17.86 -23.29
CA VAL A 374 -20.31 16.66 -24.15
C VAL A 374 -21.44 15.68 -23.81
N SER A 375 -21.61 15.36 -22.53
CA SER A 375 -22.64 14.46 -22.02
C SER A 375 -23.13 14.99 -20.69
N THR A 376 -24.36 15.52 -20.67
CA THR A 376 -24.98 16.10 -19.47
C THR A 376 -25.52 15.04 -18.52
N ASP A 377 -25.75 13.82 -19.01
CA ASP A 377 -26.63 12.86 -18.33
C ASP A 377 -25.88 11.60 -17.84
N GLY A 378 -24.59 11.43 -18.18
CA GLY A 378 -23.78 10.31 -17.66
C GLY A 378 -22.49 10.01 -18.43
N GLY A 379 -21.81 8.94 -18.03
CA GLY A 379 -20.52 8.52 -18.55
C GLY A 379 -19.34 9.37 -18.08
N CYS A 380 -19.47 10.04 -16.93
CA CYS A 380 -18.50 11.03 -16.44
C CYS A 380 -17.10 10.42 -16.29
N VAL A 381 -17.02 9.23 -15.69
CA VAL A 381 -15.76 8.53 -15.42
C VAL A 381 -14.98 8.18 -16.68
N LYS A 382 -15.65 7.97 -17.83
CA LYS A 382 -15.00 7.63 -19.10
C LYS A 382 -14.04 8.72 -19.56
N CYS A 383 -14.41 9.98 -19.36
CA CYS A 383 -13.63 11.14 -19.81
C CYS A 383 -12.86 11.81 -18.67
N HIS A 384 -13.43 11.87 -17.46
CA HIS A 384 -12.83 12.60 -16.36
C HIS A 384 -11.89 11.77 -15.49
N MET A 385 -12.04 10.45 -15.53
CA MET A 385 -11.22 9.47 -14.81
C MET A 385 -10.91 8.28 -15.72
N PRO A 386 -10.33 8.49 -16.92
CA PRO A 386 -10.19 7.43 -17.90
C PRO A 386 -9.36 6.26 -17.35
N PRO A 387 -9.69 5.01 -17.71
CA PRO A 387 -8.84 3.87 -17.41
C PRO A 387 -7.53 4.00 -18.20
N ILE A 388 -6.41 3.88 -17.50
CA ILE A 388 -5.07 3.97 -18.07
C ILE A 388 -4.32 2.68 -17.74
N SER A 389 -3.77 2.06 -18.77
CA SER A 389 -2.87 0.91 -18.63
C SER A 389 -1.50 1.39 -18.15
N VAL A 390 -0.96 0.71 -17.16
CA VAL A 390 0.41 0.87 -16.63
C VAL A 390 1.19 -0.42 -16.88
N GLU A 391 2.38 -0.55 -16.31
CA GLU A 391 3.20 -1.75 -16.43
C GLU A 391 2.40 -3.06 -16.27
N GLN A 392 2.72 -4.04 -17.11
CA GLN A 392 2.07 -5.36 -17.12
C GLN A 392 0.55 -5.27 -17.26
N ASP A 393 0.08 -4.39 -18.15
CA ASP A 393 -1.34 -4.13 -18.47
C ASP A 393 -2.24 -3.92 -17.25
N MET A 394 -1.69 -3.52 -16.10
CA MET A 394 -2.51 -3.15 -14.96
C MET A 394 -3.32 -1.89 -15.31
N VAL A 395 -4.62 -1.87 -15.03
CA VAL A 395 -5.48 -0.76 -15.39
C VAL A 395 -5.92 -0.03 -14.13
N PHE A 396 -5.70 1.28 -14.10
CA PHE A 396 -6.13 2.15 -13.02
C PHE A 396 -6.90 3.34 -13.56
N HIS A 397 -7.86 3.82 -12.77
CA HIS A 397 -8.52 5.10 -13.04
C HIS A 397 -7.75 6.22 -12.36
N ASP A 398 -7.45 7.27 -13.12
CA ASP A 398 -6.78 8.44 -12.56
C ASP A 398 -7.75 9.25 -11.69
N HIS A 399 -7.40 9.40 -10.41
CA HIS A 399 -8.16 10.17 -9.43
C HIS A 399 -7.83 11.67 -9.46
N TRP A 400 -6.97 12.14 -10.38
CA TRP A 400 -6.91 13.55 -10.75
C TRP A 400 -8.05 13.87 -11.72
N ILE A 401 -9.23 14.03 -11.14
CA ILE A 401 -10.52 14.21 -11.81
C ILE A 401 -10.56 15.59 -12.48
N ARG A 402 -10.58 15.61 -13.81
CA ARG A 402 -10.58 16.83 -14.63
C ARG A 402 -11.04 16.56 -16.05
N VAL A 403 -11.36 17.61 -16.81
CA VAL A 403 -11.46 17.47 -18.28
C VAL A 403 -10.07 17.12 -18.81
N ARG A 404 -9.97 16.04 -19.59
CA ARG A 404 -8.74 15.65 -20.29
C ARG A 404 -8.73 16.31 -21.66
N GLU A 405 -7.61 16.90 -22.03
CA GLU A 405 -7.36 17.20 -23.44
C GLU A 405 -7.15 15.87 -24.17
N HIS A 406 -7.80 15.69 -25.31
CA HIS A 406 -7.51 14.54 -26.17
C HIS A 406 -6.11 14.77 -26.77
N GLU A 407 -5.17 13.88 -26.45
CA GLU A 407 -3.90 13.79 -27.17
C GLU A 407 -4.09 13.23 -28.58
#